data_AF-X1QM99-F1
#
_entry.id   AF-X1QM99-F1
#
_cell.length_a   1.000
_cell.length_b   1.000
_cell.length_c   1.000
_cell.angle_alpha   90.00
_cell.angle_beta   90.00
_cell.angle_gamma   90.00
#
_symmetry.space_group_name_H-M   'P 1'
#
loop_
_entity.id
_entity.type
_entity.pdbx_description
1 polymer ?
#
loop_
_entity_poly.entity_id
_entity_poly.type
_entity_poly.pdbx_seq_one_letter_code
_entity_poly.pdbx_strand_id
1 'polypeptide(L)'
;QRILNINKQRTFICPGNHDIDISKREISKEYINRINEVTIPNNCIITEKVNLLNNKEDNFSLLIANSCFHNNHKFGEIDLEEFRKKIEMANMSNKILMLHHHILPIDRNDNSHLSNSYGLIKIFDKFGLNYIIHGHRHSELKIKINGCKVIGVGALGGEVEKMA
;
A
#
# COMPACT_ATOMS: atom_id res chain seq x y z
N GLN A 1 5.46 4.96 -22.38
CA GLN A 1 5.34 5.03 -20.90
C GLN A 1 4.37 6.14 -20.54
N ARG A 2 3.33 5.89 -19.73
CA ARG A 2 2.28 6.88 -19.40
C ARG A 2 2.69 7.68 -18.16
N ILE A 3 3.23 8.88 -18.35
CA ILE A 3 3.34 9.89 -17.28
C ILE A 3 1.93 10.46 -17.08
N LEU A 4 1.36 10.32 -15.89
CA LEU A 4 -0.04 10.63 -15.62
C LEU A 4 -0.20 12.06 -15.09
N ASN A 5 -0.83 12.94 -15.87
CA ASN A 5 -1.30 14.25 -15.41
C ASN A 5 -2.46 14.09 -14.42
N ILE A 6 -2.37 14.81 -13.29
CA ILE A 6 -3.26 14.70 -12.13
C ILE A 6 -4.65 15.34 -12.36
N ASN A 7 -4.87 16.01 -13.49
CA ASN A 7 -6.16 16.62 -13.87
C ASN A 7 -7.28 15.63 -14.26
N LYS A 8 -7.10 14.33 -14.06
CA LYS A 8 -8.19 13.34 -14.00
C LYS A 8 -8.06 12.62 -12.67
N GLN A 9 -9.02 12.81 -11.78
CA GLN A 9 -9.04 12.31 -10.40
C GLN A 9 -9.01 10.77 -10.39
N ARG A 10 -7.83 10.15 -10.47
CA ARG A 10 -7.68 8.69 -10.53
C ARG A 10 -7.72 8.10 -9.13
N THR A 11 -8.52 7.07 -8.95
CA THR A 11 -8.55 6.28 -7.71
C THR A 11 -7.49 5.18 -7.81
N PHE A 12 -6.56 5.17 -6.86
CA PHE A 12 -5.59 4.09 -6.74
C PHE A 12 -6.00 3.15 -5.63
N ILE A 13 -5.90 1.86 -5.91
CA ILE A 13 -6.30 0.81 -4.98
C ILE A 13 -5.10 -0.06 -4.68
N CYS A 14 -4.90 -0.29 -3.38
CA CYS A 14 -3.90 -1.18 -2.83
C CYS A 14 -4.63 -2.36 -2.17
N PRO A 15 -4.60 -3.55 -2.78
CA PRO A 15 -5.24 -4.72 -2.21
C PRO A 15 -4.66 -5.11 -0.85
N GLY A 16 -5.53 -5.57 0.05
CA GLY A 16 -5.20 -6.29 1.27
C GLY A 16 -5.34 -7.81 1.11
N ASN A 17 -5.00 -8.55 2.16
CA ASN A 17 -5.03 -10.02 2.13
C ASN A 17 -6.46 -10.59 2.03
N HIS A 18 -7.44 -9.87 2.58
CA HIS A 18 -8.86 -10.21 2.52
C HIS A 18 -9.48 -10.00 1.14
N ASP A 19 -8.78 -9.32 0.22
CA ASP A 19 -9.29 -9.06 -1.12
C ASP A 19 -8.99 -10.22 -2.09
N ILE A 20 -8.23 -11.23 -1.66
CA ILE A 20 -7.80 -12.38 -2.47
C ILE A 20 -8.85 -13.51 -2.43
N ASP A 21 -9.24 -14.02 -3.59
CA ASP A 21 -9.89 -15.32 -3.71
C ASP A 21 -8.85 -16.44 -3.52
N ILE A 22 -8.88 -17.09 -2.36
CA ILE A 22 -7.93 -18.14 -1.98
C ILE A 22 -7.95 -19.33 -2.96
N SER A 23 -9.12 -19.65 -3.52
CA SER A 23 -9.28 -20.80 -4.42
C SER A 23 -8.60 -20.56 -5.77
N LYS A 24 -8.62 -19.31 -6.23
CA LYS A 24 -8.08 -18.91 -7.54
C LYS A 24 -6.72 -18.22 -7.46
N ARG A 25 -6.27 -17.85 -6.26
CA ARG A 25 -5.04 -17.08 -6.01
C ARG A 25 -5.00 -15.81 -6.87
N GLU A 26 -6.09 -15.06 -6.87
CA GLU A 26 -6.22 -13.79 -7.58
C GLU A 26 -7.07 -12.82 -6.74
N ILE A 27 -7.07 -11.53 -7.10
CA ILE A 27 -7.98 -10.56 -6.48
C ILE A 27 -9.43 -10.97 -6.80
N SER A 28 -10.25 -11.02 -5.75
CA SER A 28 -11.63 -11.50 -5.85
C SER A 28 -12.47 -10.63 -6.79
N LYS A 29 -13.30 -11.27 -7.62
CA LYS A 29 -14.24 -10.57 -8.49
C LYS A 29 -15.24 -9.73 -7.71
N GLU A 30 -15.63 -10.18 -6.52
CA GLU A 30 -16.51 -9.43 -5.62
C GLU A 30 -15.88 -8.11 -5.19
N TYR A 31 -14.62 -8.13 -4.77
CA TYR A 31 -13.89 -6.91 -4.43
C TYR A 31 -13.79 -5.94 -5.61
N ILE A 32 -13.45 -6.46 -6.81
CA ILE A 32 -13.39 -5.67 -8.04
C ILE A 32 -14.76 -5.06 -8.37
N ASN A 33 -15.84 -5.81 -8.20
CA ASN A 33 -17.19 -5.32 -8.43
C ASN A 33 -17.57 -4.21 -7.45
N ARG A 34 -17.32 -4.38 -6.15
CA ARG A 34 -17.56 -3.34 -5.13
C ARG A 34 -16.79 -2.05 -5.42
N ILE A 35 -15.54 -2.18 -5.87
CA ILE A 35 -14.74 -1.05 -6.34
C ILE A 35 -15.43 -0.33 -7.51
N ASN A 36 -15.88 -1.08 -8.50
CA ASN A 36 -16.51 -0.50 -9.69
C ASN A 36 -17.85 0.19 -9.36
N GLU A 37 -18.54 -0.22 -8.29
CA GLU A 37 -19.77 0.44 -7.81
C GLU A 37 -19.51 1.81 -7.17
N VAL A 38 -18.37 1.96 -6.47
CA VAL A 38 -18.04 3.19 -5.70
C VAL A 38 -17.03 4.10 -6.40
N THR A 39 -16.51 3.69 -7.56
CA THR A 39 -15.53 4.46 -8.34
C THR A 39 -16.08 4.82 -9.71
N ILE A 40 -15.55 5.90 -10.30
CA ILE A 40 -15.88 6.28 -11.67
C ILE A 40 -15.29 5.22 -12.61
N PRO A 41 -16.11 4.59 -13.49
CA PRO A 41 -15.63 3.59 -14.43
C PRO A 41 -14.43 4.10 -15.25
N ASN A 42 -13.44 3.23 -15.47
CA ASN A 42 -12.18 3.52 -16.17
C ASN A 42 -11.24 4.55 -15.50
N ASN A 43 -11.52 4.94 -14.25
CA ASN A 43 -10.70 5.89 -13.49
C ASN A 43 -10.03 5.26 -12.26
N CYS A 44 -10.10 3.93 -12.16
CA CYS A 44 -9.53 3.15 -11.07
C CYS A 44 -8.29 2.36 -11.54
N ILE A 45 -7.26 2.33 -10.71
CA ILE A 45 -6.03 1.55 -10.94
C ILE A 45 -5.82 0.63 -9.74
N ILE A 46 -6.05 -0.66 -9.94
CA ILE A 46 -5.68 -1.70 -8.96
C ILE A 46 -4.18 -1.96 -9.11
N THR A 47 -3.46 -1.88 -8.00
CA THR A 47 -2.01 -2.11 -8.00
C THR A 47 -1.72 -3.60 -7.95
N GLU A 48 -1.15 -4.15 -9.02
CA GLU A 48 -0.74 -5.57 -9.06
C GLU A 48 0.55 -5.82 -8.28
N LYS A 49 1.57 -4.97 -8.50
CA LYS A 49 2.89 -5.05 -7.85
C LYS A 49 3.27 -3.73 -7.20
N VAL A 50 3.77 -2.78 -7.98
CA VAL A 50 4.10 -1.44 -7.52
C VAL A 50 3.75 -0.40 -8.58
N ASN A 51 2.96 0.59 -8.20
CA ASN A 51 2.67 1.77 -9.01
C ASN A 51 3.47 2.98 -8.50
N LEU A 52 3.82 3.87 -9.43
CA LEU A 52 4.45 5.15 -9.13
C LEU A 52 3.63 6.28 -9.75
N LEU A 53 3.31 7.28 -8.93
CA LEU A 53 2.72 8.54 -9.36
C LEU A 53 3.65 9.69 -8.93
N ASN A 54 4.02 10.53 -9.88
CA ASN A 54 4.80 11.75 -9.61
C ASN A 54 3.87 12.95 -9.74
N ASN A 55 3.72 13.71 -8.65
CA ASN A 55 3.05 15.00 -8.61
C ASN A 55 4.09 16.10 -8.53
N LYS A 56 4.26 16.83 -9.63
CA LYS A 56 5.21 17.95 -9.73
C LYS A 56 4.71 19.21 -9.04
N GLU A 57 3.40 19.47 -9.07
CA GLU A 57 2.79 20.66 -8.50
C GLU A 57 2.92 20.67 -6.98
N ASP A 58 2.61 19.54 -6.36
CA ASP A 58 2.74 19.35 -4.90
C ASP A 58 4.08 18.74 -4.48
N ASN A 59 5.01 18.51 -5.43
CA ASN A 59 6.35 17.98 -5.21
C ASN A 59 6.38 16.69 -4.37
N PHE A 60 5.60 15.67 -4.77
CA PHE A 60 5.64 14.34 -4.17
C PHE A 60 5.61 13.18 -5.18
N SER A 61 6.26 12.08 -4.81
CA SER A 61 6.19 10.79 -5.49
C SER A 61 5.45 9.80 -4.59
N LEU A 62 4.32 9.31 -5.05
CA LEU A 62 3.53 8.28 -4.37
C LEU A 62 3.84 6.92 -4.99
N LEU A 63 4.45 6.05 -4.19
CA LEU A 63 4.61 4.63 -4.46
C LEU A 63 3.48 3.87 -3.81
N ILE A 64 2.80 3.03 -4.57
CA ILE A 64 1.72 2.17 -4.05
C ILE A 64 2.19 0.75 -4.27
N ALA A 65 2.37 -0.02 -3.19
CA ALA A 65 2.90 -1.37 -3.26
C ALA A 65 1.85 -2.38 -2.78
N ASN A 66 1.52 -3.33 -3.66
CA ASN A 66 0.67 -4.45 -3.32
C ASN A 66 1.43 -5.41 -2.41
N SER A 67 1.07 -5.41 -1.12
CA SER A 67 1.64 -6.32 -0.13
C SER A 67 1.09 -7.75 -0.18
N CYS A 68 0.29 -8.06 -1.20
CA CYS A 68 -0.37 -9.35 -1.42
C CYS A 68 -0.11 -9.91 -2.83
N PHE A 69 0.89 -9.39 -3.56
CA PHE A 69 1.14 -9.72 -4.97
C PHE A 69 1.42 -11.22 -5.24
N HIS A 70 1.85 -11.95 -4.21
CA HIS A 70 2.15 -13.39 -4.24
C HIS A 70 0.92 -14.27 -3.99
N ASN A 71 -0.25 -13.65 -3.77
CA ASN A 71 -1.54 -14.32 -3.59
C ASN A 71 -1.62 -15.22 -2.35
N ASN A 72 -0.88 -14.90 -1.28
CA ASN A 72 -1.01 -15.56 0.01
C ASN A 72 -1.68 -14.62 1.04
N HIS A 73 -2.66 -15.16 1.75
CA HIS A 73 -3.46 -14.42 2.74
C HIS A 73 -2.83 -14.39 4.15
N LYS A 74 -1.78 -15.19 4.39
CA LYS A 74 -1.20 -15.42 5.73
C LYS A 74 -0.21 -14.34 6.17
N PHE A 75 0.52 -13.75 5.23
CA PHE A 75 1.54 -12.74 5.51
C PHE A 75 1.64 -11.75 4.35
N GLY A 76 2.14 -10.56 4.65
CA GLY A 76 2.42 -9.56 3.64
C GLY A 76 3.80 -9.74 3.01
N GLU A 77 3.91 -9.45 1.72
CA GLU A 77 5.20 -9.35 1.04
C GLU A 77 5.05 -8.34 -0.11
N ILE A 78 6.09 -7.56 -0.40
CA ILE A 78 6.12 -6.69 -1.59
C ILE A 78 7.15 -7.18 -2.61
N ASP A 79 6.93 -6.90 -3.89
CA ASP A 79 7.92 -7.13 -4.94
C ASP A 79 9.07 -6.11 -4.81
N LEU A 80 10.14 -6.50 -4.10
CA LEU A 80 11.28 -5.62 -3.80
C LEU A 80 12.03 -5.17 -5.05
N GLU A 81 12.09 -6.01 -6.09
CA GLU A 81 12.76 -5.65 -7.34
C GLU A 81 11.97 -4.56 -8.08
N GLU A 82 10.66 -4.73 -8.20
CA GLU A 82 9.79 -3.72 -8.82
C GLU A 82 9.77 -2.44 -7.98
N PHE A 83 9.69 -2.56 -6.65
CA PHE A 83 9.77 -1.41 -5.74
C PHE A 83 11.07 -0.62 -5.93
N ARG A 84 12.22 -1.31 -5.99
CA ARG A 84 13.53 -0.69 -6.23
C ARG A 84 13.55 0.09 -7.54
N LYS A 85 13.02 -0.49 -8.63
CA LYS A 85 12.93 0.19 -9.94
C LYS A 85 12.05 1.44 -9.84
N LYS A 86 10.89 1.35 -9.18
CA LYS A 86 9.97 2.49 -9.06
C LYS A 86 10.53 3.62 -8.19
N ILE A 87 11.16 3.31 -7.06
CA ILE A 87 11.70 4.36 -6.17
C ILE A 87 12.91 5.06 -6.78
N GLU A 88 13.69 4.37 -7.61
CA GLU A 88 14.77 4.98 -8.41
C GLU A 88 14.22 5.94 -9.47
N MET A 89 13.05 5.64 -10.04
CA MET A 89 12.33 6.52 -10.98
C MET A 89 11.58 7.67 -10.29
N ALA A 90 11.42 7.62 -8.96
CA ALA A 90 10.73 8.65 -8.19
C ALA A 90 11.60 9.91 -8.13
N ASN A 91 11.16 10.95 -8.83
CA ASN A 91 11.97 12.14 -9.08
C ASN A 91 11.54 13.36 -8.24
N MET A 92 10.57 13.21 -7.35
CA MET A 92 10.16 14.27 -6.43
C MET A 92 10.88 14.13 -5.08
N SER A 93 10.96 15.23 -4.35
CA SER A 93 11.67 15.28 -3.07
C SER A 93 10.91 14.59 -1.92
N ASN A 94 9.57 14.65 -1.92
CA ASN A 94 8.74 13.96 -0.94
C ASN A 94 8.30 12.60 -1.49
N LYS A 95 8.89 11.51 -1.03
CA LYS A 95 8.52 10.15 -1.40
C LYS A 95 7.63 9.53 -0.33
N ILE A 96 6.48 9.03 -0.77
CA ILE A 96 5.45 8.43 0.08
C ILE A 96 5.23 7.00 -0.41
N LEU A 97 5.20 6.04 0.51
CA LEU A 97 4.83 4.66 0.23
C LEU A 97 3.46 4.36 0.86
N MET A 98 2.54 3.83 0.08
CA MET A 98 1.25 3.32 0.52
C MET A 98 1.21 1.80 0.30
N LEU A 99 0.82 1.04 1.32
CA LEU A 99 0.71 -0.42 1.27
C LEU A 99 -0.29 -0.92 2.33
N HIS A 100 -0.72 -2.18 2.28
CA HIS A 100 -1.72 -2.68 3.24
C HIS A 100 -1.08 -3.18 4.55
N HIS A 101 -0.13 -4.13 4.47
CA HIS A 101 0.50 -4.79 5.61
C HIS A 101 1.60 -3.96 6.27
N HIS A 102 1.63 -3.86 7.60
CA HIS A 102 2.64 -3.02 8.28
C HIS A 102 4.08 -3.57 8.17
N ILE A 103 5.07 -2.71 8.37
CA ILE A 103 6.50 -3.06 8.19
C ILE A 103 7.07 -3.78 9.41
N LEU A 104 6.59 -3.44 10.62
CA LEU A 104 7.10 -3.99 11.87
C LEU A 104 5.98 -4.72 12.63
N PRO A 105 6.22 -5.93 13.15
CA PRO A 105 5.24 -6.61 13.99
C PRO A 105 4.91 -5.74 15.22
N ILE A 106 3.62 -5.57 15.49
CA ILE A 106 3.14 -4.74 16.61
C ILE A 106 3.13 -5.53 17.93
N ASP A 107 2.86 -6.83 17.85
CA ASP A 107 2.91 -7.75 18.99
C ASP A 107 3.52 -9.10 18.59
N ARG A 108 3.75 -9.98 19.57
CA ARG A 108 4.43 -11.27 19.38
C ARG A 108 3.68 -12.23 18.45
N ASN A 109 2.38 -12.07 18.31
CA ASN A 109 1.51 -12.96 17.54
C ASN A 109 1.09 -12.33 16.20
N ASP A 110 1.67 -11.17 15.87
CA ASP A 110 1.30 -10.42 14.69
C ASP A 110 1.91 -11.03 13.43
N ASN A 111 1.12 -11.82 12.70
CA ASN A 111 1.51 -12.42 11.43
C ASN A 111 1.22 -11.53 10.22
N SER A 112 0.68 -10.34 10.44
CA SER A 112 0.23 -9.44 9.37
C SER A 112 1.27 -8.40 8.94
N HIS A 113 2.50 -8.54 9.44
CA HIS A 113 3.62 -7.74 9.00
C HIS A 113 4.15 -8.22 7.64
N LEU A 114 4.93 -7.36 6.98
CA LEU A 114 5.71 -7.73 5.81
C LEU A 114 6.84 -8.69 6.19
N SER A 115 6.81 -9.91 5.66
CA SER A 115 7.85 -10.93 5.87
C SER A 115 9.22 -10.50 5.32
N ASN A 116 9.23 -9.63 4.31
CA ASN A 116 10.44 -9.10 3.68
C ASN A 116 10.70 -7.61 3.99
N SER A 117 10.19 -7.12 5.13
CA SER A 117 10.33 -5.73 5.59
C SER A 117 11.77 -5.21 5.65
N TYR A 118 12.73 -6.06 6.03
CA TYR A 118 14.14 -5.67 6.10
C TYR A 118 14.71 -5.28 4.73
N GLY A 119 14.32 -5.97 3.67
CA GLY A 119 14.70 -5.62 2.30
C GLY A 119 14.13 -4.26 1.89
N LEU A 120 12.87 -4.01 2.24
CA LEU A 120 12.23 -2.71 2.02
C LEU A 120 12.94 -1.58 2.77
N ILE A 121 13.31 -1.80 4.04
CA ILE A 121 14.05 -0.82 4.86
C ILE A 121 15.37 -0.45 4.20
N LYS A 122 16.16 -1.42 3.74
CA LYS A 122 17.41 -1.15 3.03
C LYS A 122 17.21 -0.32 1.77
N ILE A 123 16.15 -0.59 1.00
CA ILE A 123 15.88 0.14 -0.23
C ILE A 123 15.52 1.60 0.12
N PHE A 124 14.60 1.81 1.06
CA PHE A 124 14.15 3.17 1.35
C PHE A 124 15.20 4.01 2.09
N ASP A 125 16.07 3.38 2.87
CA ASP A 125 17.22 4.04 3.50
C ASP A 125 18.20 4.58 2.44
N LYS A 126 18.43 3.80 1.38
CA LYS A 126 19.29 4.19 0.26
C LYS A 126 18.68 5.28 -0.63
N PHE A 127 17.40 5.16 -1.00
CA PHE A 127 16.77 6.03 -1.99
C PHE A 127 16.00 7.22 -1.39
N GLY A 128 15.89 7.26 -0.06
CA GLY A 128 15.13 8.25 0.69
C GLY A 128 13.62 8.00 0.59
N LEU A 129 12.96 7.86 1.73
CA LEU A 129 11.51 7.79 1.82
C LEU A 129 11.05 8.58 3.05
N ASN A 130 10.06 9.45 2.86
CA ASN A 130 9.64 10.38 3.91
C ASN A 130 8.50 9.80 4.74
N TYR A 131 7.58 9.09 4.07
CA TYR A 131 6.37 8.57 4.69
C TYR A 131 6.07 7.16 4.22
N ILE A 132 5.61 6.32 5.14
CA ILE A 132 4.97 5.04 4.88
C ILE A 132 3.59 5.10 5.50
N ILE A 133 2.56 4.82 4.70
CA ILE A 133 1.17 4.79 5.10
C ILE A 133 0.71 3.34 4.95
N HIS A 134 0.22 2.75 6.04
CA HIS A 134 -0.28 1.38 6.02
C HIS A 134 -1.62 1.22 6.75
N GLY A 135 -2.31 0.13 6.43
CA GLY A 135 -3.56 -0.27 7.08
C GLY A 135 -3.39 -1.54 7.92
N HIS A 136 -4.37 -2.44 7.77
CA HIS A 136 -4.49 -3.78 8.37
C HIS A 136 -4.80 -3.82 9.87
N ARG A 137 -4.00 -3.16 10.71
CA ARG A 137 -4.33 -3.07 12.14
C ARG A 137 -5.19 -1.84 12.35
N HIS A 138 -6.39 -2.02 12.91
CA HIS A 138 -7.40 -0.99 13.17
C HIS A 138 -6.95 0.03 14.26
N SER A 139 -5.64 0.22 14.43
CA SER A 139 -4.98 1.04 15.45
C SER A 139 -4.09 2.10 14.80
N GLU A 140 -4.14 3.33 15.31
CA GLU A 140 -3.20 4.38 14.91
C GLU A 140 -1.78 4.03 15.38
N LEU A 141 -0.84 3.88 14.44
CA LEU A 141 0.58 3.71 14.73
C LEU A 141 1.36 4.90 14.17
N LYS A 142 2.22 5.53 14.96
CA LYS A 142 3.10 6.62 14.51
C LYS A 142 4.51 6.37 15.04
N ILE A 143 5.39 5.89 14.17
CA ILE A 143 6.80 5.61 14.49
C ILE A 143 7.73 6.23 13.45
N LYS A 144 9.03 6.25 13.73
CA LYS A 144 10.05 6.75 12.82
C LYS A 144 11.15 5.70 12.65
N ILE A 145 11.46 5.34 11.40
CA ILE A 145 12.51 4.38 11.02
C ILE A 145 13.46 5.10 10.06
N ASN A 146 14.72 5.29 10.44
CA ASN A 146 15.76 5.95 9.62
C ASN A 146 15.30 7.26 8.95
N GLY A 147 14.66 8.15 9.71
CA GLY A 147 14.14 9.40 9.15
C GLY A 147 12.73 9.31 8.56
N CYS A 148 12.32 8.13 8.09
CA CYS A 148 11.00 7.87 7.51
C CYS A 148 9.92 7.76 8.59
N LYS A 149 8.79 8.46 8.42
CA LYS A 149 7.63 8.37 9.30
C LYS A 149 6.71 7.25 8.84
N VAL A 150 6.41 6.30 9.72
CA VAL A 150 5.47 5.20 9.45
C VAL A 150 4.16 5.49 10.18
N ILE A 151 3.07 5.49 9.43
CA ILE A 151 1.74 5.92 9.85
C ILE A 151 0.74 4.80 9.55
N GLY A 152 0.14 4.23 10.59
CA GLY A 152 -1.02 3.35 10.51
C GLY A 152 -2.30 4.19 10.50
N VAL A 153 -3.16 4.03 9.49
CA VAL A 153 -4.36 4.87 9.29
C VAL A 153 -5.64 4.32 9.94
N GLY A 154 -5.52 3.24 10.72
CA GLY A 154 -6.68 2.53 11.26
C GLY A 154 -7.52 1.88 10.14
N ALA A 155 -8.78 1.57 10.45
CA ALA A 155 -9.72 1.08 9.46
C ALA A 155 -11.09 1.72 9.64
N LEU A 156 -11.77 1.99 8.54
CA LEU A 156 -13.18 2.35 8.51
C LEU A 156 -13.98 1.05 8.34
N GLY A 157 -14.16 0.32 9.43
CA GLY A 157 -14.83 -0.98 9.43
C GLY A 157 -14.87 -1.58 10.83
N GLY A 158 -16.01 -1.42 11.50
CA GLY A 158 -16.36 -2.05 12.76
C GLY A 158 -17.88 -1.95 12.92
N GLU A 159 -18.52 -3.01 13.37
CA GLU A 159 -19.91 -2.88 13.83
C GLU A 159 -19.91 -1.98 15.07
N VAL A 160 -20.73 -0.93 15.04
CA VAL A 160 -21.10 -0.24 16.27
C VAL A 160 -22.06 -1.19 16.99
N GLU A 161 -21.54 -2.03 17.88
CA GLU A 161 -22.42 -2.65 18.89
C GLU A 161 -23.06 -1.50 19.66
N LYS A 162 -24.38 -1.34 19.51
CA LYS A 162 -25.15 -0.55 20.46
C LYS A 162 -24.96 -1.23 21.81
N MET A 163 -24.17 -0.61 22.68
CA MET A 163 -24.19 -0.95 24.10
C MET A 163 -25.62 -0.70 24.59
N ALA A 164 -26.34 -1.79 24.84
CA ALA A 164 -27.63 -1.79 25.53
C ALA A 164 -27.40 -1.82 27.04
#